data_AF-A0A2V5N9T0-F1
#
_entry.id   AF-A0A2V5N9T0-F1
#
_cell.length_a   1.000
_cell.length_b   1.000
_cell.length_c   1.000
_cell.angle_alpha   90.00
_cell.angle_beta   90.00
_cell.angle_gamma   90.00
#
_symmetry.space_group_name_H-M   'P 1'
#
loop_
_entity.id
_entity.type
_entity.pdbx_description
1 polymer ?
#
loop_
_entity_poly.entity_id
_entity_poly.type
_entity_poly.pdbx_seq_one_letter_code
_entity_poly.pdbx_strand_id
1 'polypeptide(L)'
;MQSNRSCNKVKRPRSQRNRSRRVIISIAAISWWGRFTSIAQGGSVNRLGTPVFINAQGRLGTATSSARFKDEIKPMGEVSEAILALKPVTFHYKKELDPDGTPQFGLVAEDVAKVNPALVTRDAEGKVYTVRYDAVNAMLLNEFLKKHRTVQKQNRKIQAQDATIAKLKSGMEVLTATVKEQGSQIQNVSAELELQKPAPRTVLNNQ
;
A
#
# COMPACT_ATOMS: atom_id res chain seq x y z
N MET A 1 -74.46 -35.39 25.12
CA MET A 1 -73.37 -36.28 25.57
C MET A 1 -72.68 -36.85 24.34
N GLN A 2 -71.36 -36.69 24.30
CA GLN A 2 -70.33 -37.43 23.53
C GLN A 2 -70.55 -37.71 22.03
N SER A 3 -69.70 -37.10 21.19
CA SER A 3 -68.92 -37.91 20.25
C SER A 3 -67.55 -37.26 19.99
N ASN A 4 -66.50 -38.05 20.23
CA ASN A 4 -65.11 -37.72 19.98
C ASN A 4 -64.84 -37.76 18.46
N ARG A 5 -64.14 -36.75 17.92
CA ARG A 5 -63.33 -36.92 16.71
C ARG A 5 -61.91 -36.43 16.94
N SER A 6 -61.03 -37.42 16.84
CA SER A 6 -59.58 -37.40 16.70
C SER A 6 -59.08 -36.38 15.67
N CYS A 7 -57.98 -35.69 16.00
CA CYS A 7 -56.91 -35.51 15.02
C CYS A 7 -55.57 -35.26 15.73
N ASN A 8 -54.81 -36.34 15.91
CA ASN A 8 -53.40 -36.32 16.31
C ASN A 8 -52.56 -35.61 15.24
N LYS A 9 -52.01 -34.42 15.55
CA LYS A 9 -50.94 -33.82 14.75
C LYS A 9 -49.58 -34.29 15.27
N VAL A 10 -49.02 -35.21 14.50
CA VAL A 10 -47.67 -35.78 14.58
C VAL A 10 -46.61 -34.67 14.56
N LYS A 11 -45.76 -34.63 15.59
CA LYS A 11 -44.50 -33.89 15.62
C LYS A 11 -43.52 -34.50 14.61
N ARG A 12 -42.99 -33.70 13.68
CA ARG A 12 -41.78 -34.01 12.91
C ARG A 12 -40.68 -32.98 13.24
N PRO A 13 -39.45 -33.40 13.57
CA PRO A 13 -38.33 -32.50 13.80
C PRO A 13 -37.48 -32.30 12.53
N ARG A 14 -36.55 -31.34 12.62
CA ARG A 14 -35.46 -30.96 11.68
C ARG A 14 -35.77 -29.75 10.79
N SER A 15 -35.09 -28.62 11.06
CA SER A 15 -33.71 -28.46 10.60
C SER A 15 -33.05 -27.28 11.31
N GLN A 16 -31.92 -27.53 11.96
CA GLN A 16 -30.99 -26.49 12.36
C GLN A 16 -30.46 -25.85 11.07
N ARG A 17 -31.00 -24.68 10.72
CA ARG A 17 -30.46 -23.88 9.64
C ARG A 17 -29.26 -23.11 10.18
N ASN A 18 -28.10 -23.70 9.94
CA ASN A 18 -26.78 -23.18 10.23
C ASN A 18 -26.66 -21.73 9.67
N ARG A 19 -26.72 -20.72 10.55
CA ARG A 19 -26.46 -19.31 10.18
C ARG A 19 -24.97 -19.16 9.91
N SER A 20 -24.55 -19.45 8.68
CA SER A 20 -23.27 -18.97 8.16
C SER A 20 -23.24 -17.45 8.23
N ARG A 21 -22.52 -16.92 9.21
CA ARG A 21 -22.09 -15.53 9.24
C ARG A 21 -21.15 -15.32 8.05
N ARG A 22 -21.72 -14.96 6.90
CA ARG A 22 -20.97 -14.32 5.81
C ARG A 22 -20.51 -12.97 6.32
N VAL A 23 -19.25 -12.88 6.75
CA VAL A 23 -18.56 -11.61 6.93
C VAL A 23 -18.33 -11.07 5.52
N ILE A 24 -19.28 -10.28 5.04
CA ILE A 24 -19.10 -9.44 3.87
C ILE A 24 -18.19 -8.32 4.34
N ILE A 25 -16.90 -8.42 4.02
CA ILE A 25 -15.97 -7.30 4.11
C ILE A 25 -16.40 -6.36 2.98
N SER A 26 -17.26 -5.39 3.31
CA SER A 26 -17.52 -4.25 2.45
C SER A 26 -16.22 -3.47 2.34
N ILE A 27 -15.50 -3.67 1.23
CA ILE A 27 -14.44 -2.76 0.81
C ILE A 27 -15.16 -1.47 0.42
N ALA A 28 -15.29 -0.56 1.38
CA ALA A 28 -15.66 0.81 1.11
C ALA A 28 -14.62 1.36 0.14
N ALA A 29 -15.07 1.61 -1.10
CA ALA A 29 -14.28 2.29 -2.10
C ALA A 29 -13.82 3.63 -1.51
N ILE A 30 -12.50 3.77 -1.33
CA ILE A 30 -11.84 5.03 -1.04
C ILE A 30 -11.90 5.83 -2.36
N SER A 31 -13.07 6.38 -2.66
CA SER A 31 -13.25 7.42 -3.66
C SER A 31 -13.11 8.75 -2.94
N TRP A 32 -11.88 9.09 -2.58
CA TRP A 32 -11.53 10.42 -2.08
C TRP A 32 -10.19 10.83 -2.65
N TRP A 33 -10.16 11.11 -3.95
CA TRP A 33 -9.10 11.90 -4.58
C TRP A 33 -9.69 12.50 -5.85
N GLY A 34 -10.06 13.78 -5.80
CA GLY A 34 -10.71 14.43 -6.95
C GLY A 34 -11.38 15.75 -6.64
N ARG A 35 -10.76 16.62 -5.83
CA ARG A 35 -11.05 18.05 -5.88
C ARG A 35 -9.82 18.84 -5.46
N PHE A 36 -8.86 18.95 -6.38
CA PHE A 36 -7.89 20.05 -6.34
C PHE A 36 -8.68 21.33 -6.64
N THR A 37 -9.15 22.00 -5.60
CA THR A 37 -9.60 23.39 -5.75
C THR A 37 -8.35 24.22 -6.04
N SER A 38 -8.25 24.72 -7.28
CA SER A 38 -7.32 25.79 -7.62
C SER A 38 -7.42 26.88 -6.55
N ILE A 39 -6.31 27.19 -5.89
CA ILE A 39 -6.16 28.43 -5.16
C ILE A 39 -6.16 29.53 -6.22
N ALA A 40 -7.30 30.21 -6.36
CA ALA A 40 -7.37 31.47 -7.08
C ALA A 40 -6.61 32.51 -6.25
N GLN A 41 -5.35 32.76 -6.60
CA GLN A 41 -4.69 33.98 -6.14
C GLN A 41 -5.37 35.15 -6.84
N GLY A 42 -5.96 36.04 -6.04
CA GLY A 42 -6.54 37.31 -6.48
C GLY A 42 -5.47 38.15 -7.18
N GLY A 43 -5.56 38.18 -8.48
CA GLY A 43 -4.72 38.93 -9.41
C GLY A 43 -5.13 38.50 -10.80
N SER A 44 -5.35 39.43 -11.72
CA SER A 44 -5.77 39.14 -13.09
C SER A 44 -4.83 38.13 -13.75
N VAL A 45 -5.16 36.84 -13.65
CA VAL A 45 -4.40 35.76 -14.26
C VAL A 45 -4.68 35.77 -15.75
N ASN A 46 -3.83 36.46 -16.50
CA ASN A 46 -3.60 36.08 -17.89
C ASN A 46 -3.27 34.59 -17.86
N ARG A 47 -4.20 33.73 -18.30
CA ARG A 47 -4.10 32.26 -18.22
C ARG A 47 -2.91 31.66 -18.97
N LEU A 48 -2.07 32.50 -19.59
CA LEU A 48 -0.86 32.20 -20.34
C LEU A 48 0.37 33.01 -19.86
N GLY A 49 0.25 33.75 -18.74
CA GLY A 49 1.33 34.59 -18.21
C GLY A 49 2.44 33.76 -17.55
N THR A 50 3.68 34.19 -17.71
CA THR A 50 4.82 33.61 -16.98
C THR A 50 4.92 34.27 -15.60
N PRO A 51 5.03 33.50 -14.49
CA PRO A 51 5.21 34.09 -13.17
C PRO A 51 6.50 34.92 -13.12
N VAL A 52 6.40 36.11 -12.53
CA VAL A 52 7.54 37.01 -12.31
C VAL A 52 8.03 36.83 -10.87
N PHE A 53 9.33 36.64 -10.73
CA PHE A 53 10.02 36.44 -9.45
C PHE A 53 10.90 37.64 -9.15
N ILE A 54 11.12 37.92 -7.86
CA ILE A 54 12.07 38.91 -7.38
C ILE A 54 13.24 38.17 -6.75
N ASN A 55 14.46 38.43 -7.21
CA ASN A 55 15.66 37.84 -6.62
C ASN A 55 16.10 38.62 -5.35
N ALA A 56 17.08 38.10 -4.62
CA ALA A 56 17.59 38.75 -3.41
C ALA A 56 18.16 40.17 -3.63
N GLN A 57 18.47 40.55 -4.87
CA GLN A 57 18.92 41.89 -5.26
C GLN A 57 17.76 42.80 -5.68
N GLY A 58 16.51 42.38 -5.47
CA GLY A 58 15.32 43.17 -5.83
C GLY A 58 15.04 43.22 -7.34
N ARG A 59 15.70 42.40 -8.16
CA ARG A 59 15.50 42.39 -9.62
C ARG A 59 14.37 41.45 -9.99
N LEU A 60 13.47 41.95 -10.85
CA LEU A 60 12.38 41.18 -11.45
C LEU A 60 12.89 40.30 -12.59
N GLY A 61 12.38 39.08 -12.70
CA GLY A 61 12.69 38.16 -13.78
C GLY A 61 11.73 36.98 -13.87
N THR A 62 11.93 36.11 -14.85
CA THR A 62 11.16 34.87 -15.01
C THR A 62 12.07 33.66 -14.88
N ALA A 63 11.51 32.50 -14.52
CA ALA A 63 12.27 31.26 -14.46
C ALA A 63 12.52 30.72 -15.88
N THR A 64 13.78 30.70 -16.33
CA THR A 64 14.19 30.10 -17.60
C THR A 64 14.53 28.61 -17.39
N SER A 65 14.00 27.72 -18.24
CA SER A 65 14.17 26.26 -18.07
C SER A 65 14.72 25.52 -19.29
N SER A 66 14.92 26.21 -20.42
CA SER A 66 15.51 25.59 -21.62
C SER A 66 16.94 25.12 -21.36
N ALA A 67 17.33 23.99 -21.96
CA ALA A 67 18.66 23.41 -21.81
C ALA A 67 19.78 24.39 -22.20
N ARG A 68 19.55 25.29 -23.15
CA ARG A 68 20.53 26.32 -23.55
C ARG A 68 20.92 27.32 -22.44
N PHE A 69 20.16 27.36 -21.35
CA PHE A 69 20.40 28.21 -20.19
C PHE A 69 20.89 27.42 -18.96
N LYS A 70 21.27 26.14 -19.14
CA LYS A 70 21.65 25.24 -18.05
C LYS A 70 22.92 24.48 -18.40
N ASP A 71 23.86 24.47 -17.47
CA ASP A 71 25.06 23.64 -17.53
C ASP A 71 24.97 22.48 -16.52
N GLU A 72 25.83 21.47 -16.69
CA GLU A 72 25.98 20.32 -15.78
C GLU A 72 24.68 19.54 -15.48
N ILE A 73 23.82 19.37 -16.49
CA ILE A 73 22.53 18.67 -16.34
C ILE A 73 22.76 17.19 -16.03
N LYS A 74 22.53 16.79 -14.77
CA LYS A 74 22.71 15.43 -14.25
C LYS A 74 21.46 14.94 -13.50
N PRO A 75 21.22 13.62 -13.40
CA PRO A 75 20.19 13.09 -12.52
C PRO A 75 20.40 13.54 -11.06
N MET A 76 19.30 13.83 -10.35
CA MET A 76 19.34 14.39 -9.00
C MET A 76 19.81 13.40 -7.91
N GLY A 77 19.73 12.09 -8.19
CA GLY A 77 20.24 11.06 -7.30
C GLY A 77 19.58 11.06 -5.92
N GLU A 78 20.42 11.09 -4.87
CA GLU A 78 20.01 11.04 -3.46
C GLU A 78 19.75 12.43 -2.86
N VAL A 79 20.10 13.51 -3.54
CA VAL A 79 19.89 14.88 -3.04
C VAL A 79 18.42 15.16 -2.77
N SER A 80 17.52 14.55 -3.57
CA SER A 80 16.07 14.66 -3.40
C SER A 80 15.54 14.01 -2.12
N GLU A 81 16.29 13.12 -1.47
CA GLU A 81 15.81 12.40 -0.28
C GLU A 81 15.62 13.32 0.93
N ALA A 82 16.32 14.46 0.95
CA ALA A 82 16.17 15.48 1.99
C ALA A 82 14.71 15.92 2.17
N ILE A 83 13.89 15.90 1.11
CA ILE A 83 12.48 16.31 1.21
C ILE A 83 11.64 15.34 2.05
N LEU A 84 12.08 14.09 2.22
CA LEU A 84 11.34 13.07 2.98
C LEU A 84 11.36 13.36 4.48
N ALA A 85 12.29 14.19 4.95
CA ALA A 85 12.36 14.67 6.33
C ALA A 85 11.53 15.93 6.58
N LEU A 86 10.99 16.56 5.53
CA LEU A 86 10.16 17.76 5.65
C LEU A 86 8.79 17.42 6.23
N LYS A 87 8.26 18.35 7.02
CA LYS A 87 6.96 18.21 7.69
C LYS A 87 6.00 19.28 7.15
N PRO A 88 5.04 18.88 6.30
CA PRO A 88 3.97 19.78 5.89
C PRO A 88 3.17 20.24 7.11
N VAL A 89 2.79 21.51 7.11
CA VAL A 89 1.98 22.13 8.16
C VAL A 89 0.74 22.79 7.58
N THR A 90 -0.30 22.88 8.40
CA THR A 90 -1.45 23.76 8.15
C THR A 90 -1.28 25.01 9.00
N PHE A 91 -1.46 26.17 8.41
CA PHE A 91 -1.27 27.45 9.10
C PHE A 91 -2.28 28.49 8.62
N HIS A 92 -2.36 29.59 9.34
CA HIS A 92 -3.06 30.79 8.92
C HIS A 92 -2.03 31.91 8.85
N TYR A 93 -2.16 32.79 7.85
CA TYR A 93 -1.42 34.04 7.90
C TYR A 93 -1.91 34.89 9.08
N LYS A 94 -1.04 35.78 9.56
CA LYS A 94 -1.45 36.72 10.60
C LYS A 94 -2.57 37.61 10.05
N LYS A 95 -3.45 38.10 10.94
CA LYS A 95 -4.64 38.88 10.56
C LYS A 95 -4.31 40.14 9.76
N GLU A 96 -3.10 40.69 9.91
CA GLU A 96 -2.66 41.85 9.14
C GLU A 96 -2.38 41.53 7.66
N LEU A 97 -2.11 40.26 7.34
CA LEU A 97 -1.83 39.78 5.98
C LEU A 97 -3.04 39.10 5.34
N ASP A 98 -3.85 38.42 6.16
CA ASP A 98 -5.09 37.76 5.75
C ASP A 98 -6.16 37.96 6.84
N PRO A 99 -7.00 39.01 6.72
CA PRO A 99 -8.05 39.29 7.69
C PRO A 99 -9.08 38.16 7.81
N ASP A 100 -9.30 37.44 6.72
CA ASP A 100 -10.27 36.34 6.64
C ASP A 100 -9.74 35.06 7.31
N GLY A 101 -8.41 34.99 7.55
CA GLY A 101 -7.77 33.88 8.23
C GLY A 101 -8.03 32.56 7.53
N THR A 102 -7.77 32.50 6.22
CA THR A 102 -8.00 31.31 5.41
C THR A 102 -6.96 30.24 5.74
N PRO A 103 -7.35 28.98 6.01
CA PRO A 103 -6.40 27.90 6.22
C PRO A 103 -5.51 27.66 4.99
N GLN A 104 -4.20 27.69 5.20
CA GLN A 104 -3.18 27.44 4.18
C GLN A 104 -2.39 26.18 4.52
N PHE A 105 -1.80 25.57 3.49
CA PHE A 105 -0.95 24.40 3.60
C PHE A 105 0.43 24.73 3.05
N GLY A 106 1.49 24.32 3.74
CA GLY A 106 2.83 24.61 3.28
C GLY A 106 3.92 24.08 4.19
N LEU A 107 5.07 24.75 4.13
CA LEU A 107 6.27 24.45 4.89
C LEU A 107 6.74 25.69 5.64
N VAL A 108 7.29 25.50 6.84
CA VAL A 108 7.98 26.54 7.59
C VAL A 108 9.40 26.67 7.08
N ALA A 109 9.79 27.85 6.61
CA ALA A 109 11.06 28.06 5.93
C ALA A 109 12.26 27.74 6.84
N GLU A 110 12.19 28.08 8.12
CA GLU A 110 13.22 27.80 9.12
C GLU A 110 13.44 26.30 9.32
N ASP A 111 12.36 25.51 9.31
CA ASP A 111 12.45 24.06 9.45
C ASP A 111 13.00 23.42 8.17
N VAL A 112 12.62 23.93 6.99
CA VAL A 112 13.23 23.53 5.72
C VAL A 112 14.72 23.84 5.71
N ALA A 113 15.13 25.01 6.20
CA ALA A 113 16.53 25.43 6.23
C ALA A 113 17.40 24.51 7.12
N LYS A 114 16.85 23.94 8.20
CA LYS A 114 17.54 22.94 9.03
C LYS A 114 17.79 21.64 8.29
N VAL A 115 16.85 21.22 7.44
CA VAL A 115 16.93 19.97 6.67
C VAL A 115 17.80 20.14 5.42
N ASN A 116 17.53 21.18 4.63
CA ASN A 116 18.31 21.51 3.45
C ASN A 116 18.31 23.03 3.19
N PRO A 117 19.40 23.73 3.54
CA PRO A 117 19.53 25.17 3.34
C PRO A 117 19.39 25.63 1.88
N ALA A 118 19.63 24.75 0.90
CA ALA A 118 19.53 25.11 -0.52
C ALA A 118 18.08 25.27 -1.01
N LEU A 119 17.10 24.83 -0.21
CA LEU A 119 15.66 24.91 -0.50
C LEU A 119 14.99 26.16 0.05
N VAL A 120 15.76 27.09 0.64
CA VAL A 120 15.25 28.38 1.09
C VAL A 120 15.99 29.52 0.42
N THR A 121 15.32 30.66 0.28
CA THR A 121 15.96 31.94 -0.02
C THR A 121 16.06 32.76 1.25
N ARG A 122 17.06 33.63 1.26
CA ARG A 122 17.30 34.57 2.35
C ARG A 122 16.97 35.99 1.91
N ASP A 123 16.58 36.84 2.86
CA ASP A 123 16.40 38.28 2.65
C ASP A 123 17.75 39.01 2.56
N ALA A 124 17.70 40.34 2.46
CA ALA A 124 18.89 41.19 2.35
C ALA A 124 19.77 41.12 3.63
N GLU A 125 19.16 40.87 4.77
CA GLU A 125 19.80 40.70 6.07
C GLU A 125 20.33 39.27 6.30
N GLY A 126 20.13 38.36 5.33
CA GLY A 126 20.58 36.98 5.39
C GLY A 126 19.68 36.05 6.21
N LYS A 127 18.51 36.52 6.67
CA LYS A 127 17.54 35.69 7.40
C LYS A 127 16.75 34.83 6.43
N VAL A 128 16.33 33.66 6.91
CA VAL A 128 15.49 32.76 6.13
C VAL A 128 14.17 33.45 5.85
N TYR A 129 13.76 33.50 4.58
CA TYR A 129 12.62 34.31 4.16
C TYR A 129 11.51 33.49 3.49
N THR A 130 11.84 32.69 2.48
CA THR A 130 10.84 31.87 1.79
C THR A 130 11.41 30.54 1.31
N VAL A 131 10.52 29.57 1.11
CA VAL A 131 10.84 28.25 0.58
C VAL A 131 10.84 28.29 -0.95
N ARG A 132 11.83 27.65 -1.57
CA ARG A 132 11.91 27.45 -3.02
C ARG A 132 11.00 26.31 -3.44
N TYR A 133 9.69 26.57 -3.48
CA TYR A 133 8.68 25.56 -3.80
C TYR A 133 8.90 24.89 -5.17
N ASP A 134 9.45 25.59 -6.17
CA ASP A 134 9.80 24.97 -7.46
C ASP A 134 10.86 23.88 -7.33
N ALA A 135 11.86 24.10 -6.46
CA ALA A 135 12.90 23.11 -6.19
C ALA A 135 12.33 21.90 -5.42
N VAL A 136 11.48 22.17 -4.42
CA VAL A 136 10.78 21.13 -3.66
C VAL A 136 9.92 20.26 -4.59
N ASN A 137 9.15 20.88 -5.50
CA ASN A 137 8.31 20.17 -6.46
C ASN A 137 9.14 19.28 -7.41
N ALA A 138 10.28 19.77 -7.90
CA ALA A 138 11.17 18.97 -8.74
C ALA A 138 11.77 17.76 -8.00
N MET A 139 12.15 17.94 -6.72
CA MET A 139 12.64 16.84 -5.88
C MET A 139 11.54 15.83 -5.56
N LEU A 140 10.31 16.29 -5.29
CA LEU A 140 9.15 15.43 -5.06
C LEU A 140 8.88 14.53 -6.26
N LEU A 141 8.98 15.07 -7.48
CA LEU A 141 8.87 14.28 -8.70
C LEU A 141 9.93 13.19 -8.78
N ASN A 142 11.20 13.49 -8.46
CA ASN A 142 12.26 12.49 -8.47
C ASN A 142 12.00 11.36 -7.46
N GLU A 143 11.62 11.69 -6.22
CA GLU A 143 11.29 10.69 -5.22
C GLU A 143 10.05 9.87 -5.59
N PHE A 144 9.02 10.51 -6.14
CA PHE A 144 7.84 9.81 -6.64
C PHE A 144 8.22 8.77 -7.71
N LEU A 145 9.04 9.16 -8.69
CA LEU A 145 9.52 8.25 -9.73
C LEU A 145 10.37 7.10 -9.16
N LYS A 146 11.23 7.38 -8.17
CA LYS A 146 12.01 6.35 -7.45
C LYS A 146 11.07 5.36 -6.76
N LYS A 147 10.12 5.83 -5.96
CA LYS A 147 9.15 4.99 -5.25
C LYS A 147 8.29 4.17 -6.21
N HIS A 148 7.83 4.78 -7.30
CA HIS A 148 7.03 4.08 -8.31
C HIS A 148 7.80 2.90 -8.93
N ARG A 149 9.08 3.09 -9.27
CA ARG A 149 9.95 2.00 -9.77
C ARG A 149 10.12 0.88 -8.74
N THR A 150 10.31 1.22 -7.47
CA THR A 150 10.44 0.24 -6.39
C THR A 150 9.16 -0.58 -6.22
N VAL A 151 7.99 0.08 -6.23
CA VAL A 151 6.68 -0.59 -6.14
C VAL A 151 6.47 -1.53 -7.32
N GLN A 152 6.79 -1.12 -8.55
CA GLN A 152 6.70 -2.02 -9.71
C GLN A 152 7.60 -3.26 -9.56
N LYS A 153 8.84 -3.09 -9.08
CA LYS A 153 9.76 -4.21 -8.84
C LYS A 153 9.22 -5.15 -7.75
N GLN A 154 8.66 -4.61 -6.67
CA GLN A 154 8.04 -5.39 -5.61
C GLN A 154 6.83 -6.17 -6.13
N ASN A 155 5.95 -5.55 -6.90
CA ASN A 155 4.79 -6.22 -7.49
C ASN A 155 5.17 -7.40 -8.37
N ARG A 156 6.24 -7.27 -9.18
CA ARG A 156 6.76 -8.40 -9.98
C ARG A 156 7.30 -9.53 -9.11
N LYS A 157 7.98 -9.21 -8.00
CA LYS A 157 8.46 -10.22 -7.05
C LYS A 157 7.30 -10.95 -6.37
N ILE A 158 6.26 -10.22 -5.97
CA ILE A 158 5.05 -10.80 -5.37
C ILE A 158 4.39 -11.77 -6.35
N GLN A 159 4.21 -11.38 -7.62
CA GLN A 159 3.66 -12.27 -8.64
C GLN A 159 4.50 -13.56 -8.84
N ALA A 160 5.83 -13.43 -8.85
CA ALA A 160 6.71 -14.59 -8.95
C ALA A 160 6.63 -15.51 -7.71
N GLN A 161 6.51 -14.92 -6.52
CA GLN A 161 6.31 -15.65 -5.27
C GLN A 161 4.96 -16.36 -5.26
N ASP A 162 3.88 -15.70 -5.68
CA ASP A 162 2.54 -16.27 -5.78
C ASP A 162 2.51 -17.48 -6.72
N ALA A 163 3.18 -17.40 -7.89
CA ALA A 163 3.32 -18.52 -8.81
C ALA A 163 4.09 -19.70 -8.18
N THR A 164 5.13 -19.40 -7.41
CA THR A 164 5.92 -20.43 -6.70
C THR A 164 5.08 -21.10 -5.61
N ILE A 165 4.34 -20.31 -4.82
CA ILE A 165 3.44 -20.81 -3.78
C ILE A 165 2.35 -21.70 -4.40
N ALA A 166 1.77 -21.30 -5.53
CA ALA A 166 0.78 -22.12 -6.25
C ALA A 166 1.36 -23.48 -6.68
N LYS A 167 2.60 -23.49 -7.22
CA LYS A 167 3.30 -24.72 -7.62
C LYS A 167 3.66 -25.60 -6.43
N LEU A 168 4.11 -25.01 -5.32
CA LEU A 168 4.42 -25.76 -4.10
C LEU A 168 3.16 -26.37 -3.50
N LYS A 169 2.05 -25.62 -3.50
CA LYS A 169 0.76 -26.10 -3.02
C LYS A 169 0.27 -27.31 -3.83
N SER A 170 0.33 -27.25 -5.16
CA SER A 170 -0.06 -28.40 -5.99
C SER A 170 0.87 -29.60 -5.79
N GLY A 171 2.18 -29.38 -5.68
CA GLY A 171 3.14 -30.44 -5.34
C GLY A 171 2.85 -31.09 -3.98
N MET A 172 2.44 -30.30 -2.98
CA MET A 172 2.06 -30.79 -1.66
C MET A 172 0.77 -31.63 -1.70
N GLU A 173 -0.21 -31.23 -2.52
CA GLU A 173 -1.44 -32.01 -2.73
C GLU A 173 -1.13 -33.38 -3.36
N VAL A 174 -0.24 -33.41 -4.37
CA VAL A 174 0.23 -34.66 -4.99
C VAL A 174 0.96 -35.54 -3.97
N LEU A 175 1.91 -34.97 -3.22
CA LEU A 175 2.66 -35.72 -2.21
C LEU A 175 1.73 -36.28 -1.13
N THR A 176 0.73 -35.51 -0.70
CA THR A 176 -0.28 -35.97 0.27
C THR A 176 -1.09 -37.14 -0.27
N ALA A 177 -1.44 -37.13 -1.56
CA ALA A 177 -2.13 -38.25 -2.20
C ALA A 177 -1.23 -39.49 -2.27
N THR A 178 0.04 -39.35 -2.66
CA THR A 178 1.01 -40.46 -2.68
C THR A 178 1.22 -41.07 -1.30
N VAL A 179 1.33 -40.24 -0.24
CA VAL A 179 1.48 -40.74 1.13
C VAL A 179 0.24 -41.52 1.59
N LYS A 180 -0.97 -41.06 1.23
CA LYS A 180 -2.20 -41.81 1.53
C LYS A 180 -2.25 -43.15 0.80
N GLU A 181 -1.85 -43.17 -0.47
CA GLU A 181 -1.79 -44.40 -1.28
C GLU A 181 -0.74 -45.38 -0.75
N GLN A 182 0.44 -44.91 -0.36
CA GLN A 182 1.43 -45.77 0.30
C GLN A 182 0.89 -46.33 1.62
N GLY A 183 0.13 -45.53 2.37
CA GLY A 183 -0.54 -45.99 3.59
C GLY A 183 -1.52 -47.15 3.35
N SER A 184 -2.32 -47.11 2.27
CA SER A 184 -3.24 -48.20 1.91
C SER A 184 -2.49 -49.45 1.44
N GLN A 185 -1.43 -49.29 0.65
CA GLN A 185 -0.61 -50.42 0.19
C GLN A 185 0.08 -51.13 1.36
N ILE A 186 0.62 -50.38 2.33
CA ILE A 186 1.23 -50.97 3.54
C ILE A 186 0.19 -51.76 4.35
N GLN A 187 -1.04 -51.26 4.47
CA GLN A 187 -2.11 -52.00 5.16
C GLN A 187 -2.46 -53.31 4.44
N ASN A 188 -2.54 -53.29 3.11
CA ASN A 188 -2.81 -54.48 2.31
C ASN A 188 -1.70 -55.54 2.46
N VAL A 189 -0.44 -55.14 2.33
CA VAL A 189 0.71 -56.05 2.51
C VAL A 189 0.75 -56.61 3.93
N SER A 190 0.43 -55.78 4.94
CA SER A 190 0.35 -56.24 6.33
C SER A 190 -0.74 -57.30 6.53
N ALA A 191 -1.91 -57.13 5.90
CA ALA A 191 -2.99 -58.11 5.95
C ALA A 191 -2.62 -59.43 5.24
N GLU A 192 -1.94 -59.35 4.10
CA GLU A 192 -1.48 -60.53 3.35
C GLU A 192 -0.42 -61.32 4.14
N LEU A 193 0.51 -60.64 4.80
CA LEU A 193 1.51 -61.27 5.67
C LEU A 193 0.88 -61.94 6.91
N GLU A 194 -0.16 -61.36 7.50
CA GLU A 194 -0.89 -61.98 8.61
C GLU A 194 -1.62 -63.27 8.17
N LEU A 195 -2.12 -63.33 6.94
CA LEU A 195 -2.75 -64.53 6.37
C LEU A 195 -1.74 -65.63 6.00
N GLN A 196 -0.47 -65.28 5.77
CA GLN A 196 0.61 -66.22 5.45
C GLN A 196 1.35 -66.75 6.68
N LYS A 197 0.96 -66.38 7.92
CA LYS A 197 1.54 -66.97 9.12
C LYS A 197 1.30 -68.50 9.13
N PRO A 198 2.35 -69.34 9.12
CA PRO A 198 2.17 -70.78 9.12
C PRO A 198 1.50 -71.24 10.41
N ALA A 199 0.56 -72.19 10.30
CA ALA A 199 -0.11 -72.80 11.44
C ALA A 199 0.92 -73.33 12.45
N PRO A 200 0.71 -73.12 13.77
CA PRO A 200 1.66 -73.55 14.78
C PRO A 200 1.85 -75.07 14.66
N ARG A 201 3.06 -75.49 14.26
CA ARG A 201 3.46 -76.90 14.34
C ARG A 201 3.59 -77.24 15.82
N THR A 202 2.54 -77.80 16.39
CA THR A 202 2.58 -78.50 17.67
C THR A 202 3.54 -79.67 17.51
N VAL A 203 4.75 -79.51 18.04
CA VAL A 203 5.68 -80.62 18.23
C VAL A 203 5.08 -81.46 19.35
N LEU A 204 4.41 -82.56 18.99
CA LEU A 204 4.04 -83.61 19.94
C LEU A 204 5.33 -84.27 20.42
N ASN A 205 5.82 -83.82 21.57
CA ASN A 205 6.94 -84.48 22.25
C ASN A 205 6.37 -85.67 23.03
N ASN A 206 6.51 -86.87 22.47
CA ASN A 206 6.25 -88.12 23.19
C ASN A 206 7.46 -88.42 24.07
N GLN A 207 7.31 -88.31 25.40
CA GLN A 207 8.04 -89.08 26.40
C GLN A 207 7.36 -88.97 27.76
#